data_AF-A0A178X751-F1
#
_entry.id   AF-A0A178X751-F1
#
_cell.length_a   1.000
_cell.length_b   1.000
_cell.length_c   1.000
_cell.angle_alpha   90.00
_cell.angle_beta   90.00
_cell.angle_gamma   90.00
#
_symmetry.space_group_name_H-M   'P 1'
#
loop_
_entity.id
_entity.type
_entity.pdbx_description
1 polymer ?
#
loop_
_entity_poly.entity_id
_entity_poly.type
_entity_poly.pdbx_seq_one_letter_code
_entity_poly.pdbx_strand_id
1 'polypeptide(L)'
;MPDKLIRIQRQTGDAPRRRPVMIAIAGDSAAGKTTLTSGLVATLGPDRVTAICVDDYHRYDREERKPLPFTALHPDCNYLDIMEQHLQLLAAGHPILKPVYDHGTGQLARPELVSPAEFVVVEGLLPLHSKLSRACFDIAIYLDPPEEIRHGWKVRRDTEKRGYREEQVRAELRRREPESAAYIRPQRAAADIVVRFAPIPGRDDPPGTPLSGELLLRPTIRHPDLSVVLDGRRTVHVRLNRDTDGRPVDALHIHGYASAEETALVRRAIWPQLGLPGEPPGSLGDLGGGRRSEPLAITQLLLLHHLLGAAETQHAAFAAATP
;
A
#
# COMPACT_ATOMS: atom_id res chain seq x y z
N MET A 1 -20.71 -10.25 -11.46
CA MET A 1 -20.25 -9.04 -12.18
C MET A 1 -19.11 -9.27 -13.19
N PRO A 2 -18.32 -10.37 -13.20
CA PRO A 2 -17.30 -10.62 -14.24
C PRO A 2 -17.87 -10.69 -15.66
N ASP A 3 -19.06 -11.30 -15.82
CA ASP A 3 -19.66 -11.54 -17.14
C ASP A 3 -20.06 -10.28 -17.92
N LYS A 4 -20.29 -9.15 -17.24
CA LYS A 4 -20.66 -7.89 -17.92
C LYS A 4 -19.44 -7.19 -18.52
N LEU A 5 -18.28 -7.23 -17.85
CA LEU A 5 -17.03 -6.66 -18.36
C LEU A 5 -16.53 -7.43 -19.59
N ILE A 6 -16.64 -8.76 -19.57
CA ILE A 6 -16.30 -9.64 -20.71
C ILE A 6 -17.17 -9.32 -21.93
N ARG A 7 -18.46 -8.98 -21.74
CA ARG A 7 -19.36 -8.59 -22.85
C ARG A 7 -19.02 -7.24 -23.47
N ILE A 8 -18.55 -6.27 -22.68
CA ILE A 8 -18.13 -4.96 -23.18
C ILE A 8 -16.84 -5.08 -23.99
N GLN A 9 -15.88 -5.89 -23.53
CA GLN A 9 -14.62 -6.14 -24.26
C GLN A 9 -14.85 -6.84 -25.61
N ARG A 10 -15.89 -7.68 -25.76
CA ARG A 10 -16.25 -8.30 -27.05
C ARG A 10 -16.83 -7.32 -28.08
N GLN A 11 -17.37 -6.17 -27.66
CA GLN A 11 -17.99 -5.21 -28.59
C GLN A 11 -16.99 -4.22 -29.21
N THR A 12 -15.81 -4.03 -28.62
CA THR A 12 -14.81 -3.06 -29.11
C THR A 12 -13.78 -3.65 -30.07
N GLY A 13 -13.81 -4.96 -30.36
CA GLY A 13 -12.88 -5.62 -31.28
C GLY A 13 -11.43 -5.71 -30.78
N ASP A 14 -11.18 -5.32 -29.53
CA ASP A 14 -9.86 -5.41 -28.91
C ASP A 14 -9.58 -6.86 -28.50
N ALA A 15 -8.36 -7.35 -28.76
CA ALA A 15 -7.93 -8.66 -28.26
C ALA A 15 -8.13 -8.73 -26.74
N PRO A 16 -8.52 -9.88 -26.16
CA PRO A 16 -8.75 -9.98 -24.73
C PRO A 16 -7.47 -9.63 -23.97
N ARG A 17 -7.44 -8.43 -23.38
CA ARG A 17 -6.34 -7.97 -22.54
C ARG A 17 -6.45 -8.66 -21.19
N ARG A 18 -5.32 -9.20 -20.71
CA ARG A 18 -5.27 -9.75 -19.35
C ARG A 18 -5.58 -8.63 -18.37
N ARG A 19 -6.52 -8.88 -17.46
CA ARG A 19 -6.78 -8.00 -16.33
C ARG A 19 -5.51 -7.97 -15.46
N PRO A 20 -4.98 -6.79 -15.12
CA PRO A 20 -3.87 -6.70 -14.18
C PRO A 20 -4.31 -7.05 -12.77
N VAL A 21 -3.38 -7.53 -11.94
CA VAL A 21 -3.60 -7.62 -10.50
C VAL A 21 -3.47 -6.22 -9.90
N MET A 22 -4.53 -5.74 -9.26
CA MET A 22 -4.57 -4.40 -8.67
C MET A 22 -4.48 -4.47 -7.15
N ILE A 23 -3.52 -3.74 -6.58
CA ILE A 23 -3.37 -3.60 -5.14
C ILE A 23 -3.51 -2.14 -4.71
N ALA A 24 -4.28 -1.90 -3.65
CA ALA A 24 -4.38 -0.61 -3.00
C ALA A 24 -3.51 -0.55 -1.75
N ILE A 25 -2.80 0.55 -1.56
CA ILE A 25 -2.07 0.87 -0.32
C ILE A 25 -2.59 2.22 0.18
N ALA A 26 -3.58 2.18 1.06
CA ALA A 26 -4.17 3.35 1.70
C ALA A 26 -3.44 3.73 2.99
N GLY A 27 -3.54 5.00 3.37
CA GLY A 27 -3.04 5.49 4.65
C GLY A 27 -2.77 7.00 4.60
N ASP A 28 -2.56 7.62 5.75
CA ASP A 28 -2.31 9.06 5.80
C ASP A 28 -0.93 9.43 5.22
N SER A 29 -0.69 10.72 5.00
CA SER A 29 0.62 11.25 4.63
C SER A 29 1.67 10.81 5.65
N ALA A 30 2.83 10.42 5.12
CA ALA A 30 3.97 9.91 5.88
C ALA A 30 3.69 8.59 6.64
N ALA A 31 2.66 7.81 6.25
CA ALA A 31 2.42 6.49 6.84
C ALA A 31 3.42 5.40 6.40
N GLY A 32 4.27 5.67 5.41
CA GLY A 32 5.25 4.70 4.87
C GLY A 32 4.85 4.02 3.56
N LYS A 33 3.78 4.49 2.89
CA LYS A 33 3.24 3.88 1.66
C LYS A 33 4.30 3.75 0.57
N THR A 34 4.93 4.86 0.20
CA THR A 34 5.96 4.87 -0.86
C THR A 34 7.13 3.95 -0.54
N THR A 35 7.54 3.86 0.73
CA THR A 35 8.60 2.95 1.16
C THR A 35 8.17 1.48 1.01
N LEU A 36 6.92 1.16 1.38
CA LEU A 36 6.37 -0.18 1.17
C LEU A 36 6.33 -0.52 -0.33
N THR A 37 5.76 0.37 -1.14
CA THR A 37 5.62 0.24 -2.60
C THR A 37 6.96 0.06 -3.31
N SER A 38 7.99 0.84 -2.97
CA SER A 38 9.30 0.77 -3.62
C SER A 38 9.95 -0.61 -3.53
N GLY A 39 9.81 -1.32 -2.40
CA GLY A 39 10.36 -2.68 -2.29
C GLY A 39 9.61 -3.71 -3.13
N LEU A 40 8.30 -3.54 -3.35
CA LEU A 40 7.52 -4.38 -4.25
C LEU A 40 7.96 -4.16 -5.71
N VAL A 41 8.02 -2.90 -6.14
CA VAL A 41 8.45 -2.51 -7.50
C VAL A 41 9.87 -3.00 -7.77
N ALA A 42 10.80 -2.80 -6.83
CA ALA A 42 12.19 -3.22 -6.98
C ALA A 42 12.34 -4.74 -7.08
N THR A 43 11.44 -5.52 -6.45
CA THR A 43 11.51 -6.99 -6.48
C THR A 43 10.85 -7.58 -7.72
N LEU A 44 9.71 -7.05 -8.14
CA LEU A 44 8.99 -7.53 -9.33
C LEU A 44 9.63 -7.04 -10.64
N GLY A 45 10.34 -5.92 -10.59
CA GLY A 45 10.92 -5.25 -11.75
C GLY A 45 10.01 -4.15 -12.28
N PRO A 46 10.57 -3.01 -12.74
CA PRO A 46 9.80 -1.84 -13.16
C PRO A 46 8.91 -2.11 -14.38
N ASP A 47 9.29 -3.06 -15.24
CA ASP A 47 8.52 -3.39 -16.45
C ASP A 47 7.22 -4.17 -16.16
N ARG A 48 7.14 -4.81 -14.98
CA ARG A 48 5.98 -5.61 -14.56
C ARG A 48 5.01 -4.83 -13.69
N VAL A 49 5.39 -3.64 -13.21
CA VAL A 49 4.62 -2.89 -12.22
C VAL A 49 4.34 -1.46 -12.67
N THR A 50 3.07 -1.11 -12.74
CA THR A 50 2.61 0.27 -12.86
C THR A 50 2.29 0.81 -11.46
N ALA A 51 3.10 1.73 -10.94
CA ALA A 51 2.84 2.39 -9.66
C ALA A 51 2.10 3.73 -9.89
N ILE A 52 1.02 3.96 -9.14
CA ILE A 52 0.17 5.14 -9.26
C ILE A 52 -0.04 5.75 -7.87
N CYS A 53 0.19 7.06 -7.75
CA CYS A 53 -0.18 7.83 -6.57
C CYS A 53 -1.53 8.51 -6.79
N VAL A 54 -2.55 8.19 -5.99
CA VAL A 54 -3.87 8.85 -6.12
C VAL A 54 -3.89 10.28 -5.58
N ASP A 55 -2.81 10.73 -4.93
CA ASP A 55 -2.65 12.14 -4.57
C ASP A 55 -2.46 13.02 -5.84
N ASP A 56 -2.15 12.41 -6.99
CA ASP A 56 -2.15 13.09 -8.30
C ASP A 56 -3.53 13.65 -8.70
N TYR A 57 -4.61 13.15 -8.10
CA TYR A 57 -5.98 13.58 -8.38
C TYR A 57 -6.41 14.77 -7.51
N HIS A 58 -5.47 15.46 -6.85
CA HIS A 58 -5.77 16.73 -6.21
C HIS A 58 -6.37 17.73 -7.21
N ARG A 59 -7.48 18.35 -6.81
CA ARG A 59 -8.18 19.36 -7.62
C ARG A 59 -7.49 20.72 -7.61
N TYR A 60 -6.79 21.00 -6.51
CA TYR A 60 -6.18 22.29 -6.24
C TYR A 60 -4.71 22.09 -5.89
N ASP A 61 -3.87 22.99 -6.40
CA ASP A 61 -2.49 23.07 -5.98
C ASP A 61 -2.36 23.56 -4.52
N ARG A 62 -1.12 23.62 -4.02
CA ARG A 62 -0.86 24.00 -2.63
C ARG A 62 -1.26 25.45 -2.32
N GLU A 63 -1.14 26.37 -3.27
CA GLU A 63 -1.49 27.79 -3.09
C GLU A 63 -3.00 28.00 -3.22
N GLU A 64 -3.62 27.41 -4.25
CA GLU A 64 -5.08 27.43 -4.48
C GLU A 64 -5.87 26.85 -3.30
N ARG A 65 -5.30 25.86 -2.60
CA ARG A 65 -5.93 25.23 -1.44
C ARG A 65 -5.86 26.06 -0.15
N LYS A 66 -4.96 27.04 -0.04
CA LYS A 66 -4.80 27.85 1.20
C LYS A 66 -6.10 28.49 1.69
N PRO A 67 -6.89 29.21 0.85
CA PRO A 67 -8.12 29.86 1.28
C PRO A 67 -9.32 28.91 1.45
N LEU A 68 -9.19 27.64 1.07
CA LEU A 68 -10.31 26.70 1.09
C LEU A 68 -10.62 26.22 2.52
N PRO A 69 -11.89 25.92 2.82
CA PRO A 69 -12.32 25.50 4.16
C PRO A 69 -11.88 24.07 4.51
N PHE A 70 -11.23 23.36 3.58
CA PHE A 70 -10.81 21.97 3.73
C PHE A 70 -9.33 21.77 3.37
N THR A 71 -8.78 20.61 3.72
CA THR A 71 -7.40 20.21 3.38
C THR A 71 -7.37 19.21 2.22
N ALA A 72 -6.16 18.73 1.87
CA ALA A 72 -5.95 17.71 0.86
C ALA A 72 -6.67 16.37 1.15
N LEU A 73 -7.04 16.14 2.43
CA LEU A 73 -7.68 14.91 2.89
C LEU A 73 -9.19 14.87 2.59
N HIS A 74 -9.80 16.04 2.37
CA HIS A 74 -11.23 16.14 2.10
C HIS A 74 -11.57 15.63 0.69
N PRO A 75 -12.65 14.85 0.52
CA PRO A 75 -13.13 14.39 -0.78
C PRO A 75 -13.23 15.51 -1.85
N ASP A 76 -13.84 16.65 -1.51
CA ASP A 76 -13.99 17.79 -2.43
C ASP A 76 -12.68 18.45 -2.89
N CYS A 77 -11.55 18.14 -2.25
CA CYS A 77 -10.22 18.56 -2.70
C CYS A 77 -9.63 17.63 -3.78
N ASN A 78 -10.35 16.58 -4.17
CA ASN A 78 -9.87 15.52 -5.05
C ASN A 78 -10.91 15.21 -6.15
N TYR A 79 -10.43 14.95 -7.36
CA TYR A 79 -11.27 14.46 -8.47
C TYR A 79 -11.55 12.96 -8.30
N LEU A 80 -12.37 12.60 -7.31
CA LEU A 80 -12.66 11.21 -6.96
C LEU A 80 -13.41 10.45 -8.06
N ASP A 81 -14.28 11.13 -8.79
CA ASP A 81 -14.99 10.61 -9.96
C ASP A 81 -14.04 10.23 -11.10
N ILE A 82 -13.08 11.10 -11.42
CA ILE A 82 -12.03 10.83 -12.42
C ILE A 82 -11.12 9.69 -11.94
N MET A 83 -10.75 9.70 -10.66
CA MET A 83 -9.95 8.63 -10.06
C MET A 83 -10.68 7.28 -10.18
N GLU A 84 -11.95 7.21 -9.83
CA GLU A 84 -12.79 6.00 -9.94
C GLU A 84 -12.84 5.49 -11.39
N GLN A 85 -13.11 6.38 -12.34
CA GLN A 85 -13.11 6.02 -13.76
C GLN A 85 -11.76 5.45 -14.21
N HIS A 86 -10.66 6.08 -13.80
CA HIS A 86 -9.32 5.63 -14.15
C HIS A 86 -8.98 4.27 -13.52
N LEU A 87 -9.37 4.04 -12.27
CA LEU A 87 -9.20 2.73 -11.63
C LEU A 87 -9.97 1.62 -12.35
N GLN A 88 -11.19 1.91 -12.83
CA GLN A 88 -11.98 0.96 -13.63
C GLN A 88 -11.33 0.67 -14.99
N LEU A 89 -10.80 1.69 -15.67
CA LEU A 89 -10.09 1.53 -16.93
C LEU A 89 -8.84 0.66 -16.76
N LEU A 90 -8.04 0.93 -15.74
CA LEU A 90 -6.86 0.14 -15.39
C LEU A 90 -7.23 -1.31 -15.05
N ALA A 91 -8.28 -1.53 -14.25
CA ALA A 91 -8.79 -2.86 -13.92
C ALA A 91 -9.26 -3.65 -15.15
N ALA A 92 -9.66 -2.93 -16.21
CA ALA A 92 -10.04 -3.50 -17.49
C ALA A 92 -8.88 -3.61 -18.49
N GLY A 93 -7.64 -3.27 -18.11
CA GLY A 93 -6.45 -3.35 -18.97
C GLY A 93 -6.29 -2.17 -19.96
N HIS A 94 -6.96 -1.05 -19.72
CA HIS A 94 -6.92 0.13 -20.59
C HIS A 94 -5.97 1.21 -20.03
N PRO A 95 -5.26 1.94 -20.90
CA PRO A 95 -4.44 3.07 -20.47
C PRO A 95 -5.32 4.26 -20.04
N ILE A 96 -4.73 5.16 -19.25
CA ILE A 96 -5.35 6.38 -18.75
C ILE A 96 -4.45 7.59 -19.02
N LEU A 97 -5.04 8.78 -19.17
CA LEU A 97 -4.31 10.04 -19.14
C LEU A 97 -4.34 10.57 -17.71
N LYS A 98 -3.36 10.16 -16.89
CA LYS A 98 -3.33 10.42 -15.45
C LYS A 98 -2.88 11.87 -15.17
N PRO A 99 -3.55 12.61 -14.27
CA PRO A 99 -3.00 13.88 -13.78
C PRO A 99 -1.67 13.65 -13.02
N VAL A 100 -0.95 14.73 -12.74
CA VAL A 100 0.33 14.67 -12.01
C VAL A 100 0.35 15.81 -10.99
N TYR A 101 0.64 15.49 -9.73
CA TYR A 101 0.87 16.45 -8.66
C TYR A 101 2.31 16.34 -8.16
N ASP A 102 3.09 17.40 -8.32
CA ASP A 102 4.46 17.44 -7.83
C ASP A 102 4.47 17.80 -6.33
N HIS A 103 4.84 16.83 -5.50
CA HIS A 103 4.91 17.05 -4.05
C HIS A 103 6.03 17.99 -3.58
N GLY A 104 7.08 18.18 -4.40
CA GLY A 104 8.18 19.09 -4.14
C GLY A 104 7.73 20.54 -4.30
N THR A 105 7.28 20.90 -5.51
CA THR A 105 6.78 22.26 -5.81
C THR A 105 5.39 22.52 -5.22
N GLY A 106 4.57 21.47 -5.06
CA GLY A 106 3.18 21.57 -4.64
C GLY A 106 2.23 22.01 -5.76
N GLN A 107 2.62 21.82 -7.02
CA GLN A 107 1.91 22.28 -8.21
C GLN A 107 1.34 21.11 -9.04
N LEU A 108 0.28 21.40 -9.80
CA LEU A 108 -0.24 20.51 -10.82
C LEU A 108 0.65 20.57 -12.07
N ALA A 109 0.97 19.42 -12.63
CA ALA A 109 1.79 19.30 -13.83
C ALA A 109 0.98 18.73 -15.02
N ARG A 110 1.62 18.64 -16.19
CA ARG A 110 1.00 18.05 -17.38
C ARG A 110 0.67 16.58 -17.11
N PRO A 111 -0.49 16.09 -17.57
CA PRO A 111 -0.87 14.70 -17.39
C PRO A 111 0.04 13.78 -18.21
N GLU A 112 0.14 12.53 -17.76
CA GLU A 112 0.95 11.49 -18.36
C GLU A 112 0.09 10.30 -18.81
N LEU A 113 0.44 9.71 -19.97
CA LEU A 113 -0.19 8.49 -20.43
C LEU A 113 0.37 7.30 -19.63
N VAL A 114 -0.49 6.61 -18.90
CA VAL A 114 -0.13 5.44 -18.09
C VAL A 114 -0.83 4.21 -18.63
N SER A 115 -0.07 3.16 -18.94
CA SER A 115 -0.61 1.85 -19.30
C SER A 115 -0.49 0.88 -18.12
N PRO A 116 -1.50 0.03 -17.85
CA PRO A 116 -1.39 -0.99 -16.82
C PRO A 116 -0.40 -2.09 -17.27
N ALA A 117 0.57 -2.41 -16.41
CA ALA A 117 1.44 -3.58 -16.51
C ALA A 117 0.74 -4.81 -15.89
N GLU A 118 1.49 -5.89 -15.64
CA GLU A 118 0.96 -7.10 -14.99
C GLU A 118 0.39 -6.80 -13.59
N PHE A 119 1.08 -5.95 -12.83
CA PHE A 119 0.66 -5.48 -11.51
C PHE A 119 0.43 -3.97 -11.54
N VAL A 120 -0.65 -3.52 -10.93
CA VAL A 120 -0.91 -2.09 -10.71
C VAL A 120 -0.95 -1.83 -9.20
N VAL A 121 0.02 -1.06 -8.71
CA VAL A 121 0.10 -0.65 -7.31
C VAL A 121 -0.42 0.76 -7.18
N VAL A 122 -1.53 0.93 -6.46
CA VAL A 122 -2.19 2.22 -6.26
C VAL A 122 -2.02 2.64 -4.81
N GLU A 123 -1.24 3.69 -4.56
CA GLU A 123 -1.05 4.23 -3.21
C GLU A 123 -1.60 5.65 -3.08
N GLY A 124 -1.97 6.06 -1.86
CA GLY A 124 -2.32 7.46 -1.60
C GLY A 124 -3.27 7.63 -0.43
N LEU A 125 -3.87 8.81 -0.35
CA LEU A 125 -4.77 9.19 0.73
C LEU A 125 -6.15 8.53 0.63
N LEU A 126 -6.74 8.44 -0.56
CA LEU A 126 -8.15 8.07 -0.76
C LEU A 126 -8.41 6.87 -1.71
N PRO A 127 -7.49 5.90 -1.94
CA PRO A 127 -7.72 4.85 -2.94
C PRO A 127 -8.89 3.93 -2.54
N LEU A 128 -9.18 3.78 -1.25
CA LEU A 128 -10.27 2.94 -0.73
C LEU A 128 -11.48 3.79 -0.28
N HIS A 129 -11.55 5.07 -0.65
CA HIS A 129 -12.59 5.97 -0.13
C HIS A 129 -13.99 5.51 -0.53
N SER A 130 -14.25 5.29 -1.82
CA SER A 130 -15.57 4.88 -2.32
C SER A 130 -15.69 3.38 -2.54
N LYS A 131 -16.94 2.88 -2.60
CA LYS A 131 -17.21 1.47 -2.92
C LYS A 131 -16.78 1.12 -4.34
N LEU A 132 -16.85 2.07 -5.27
CA LEU A 132 -16.48 1.88 -6.67
C LEU A 132 -14.97 1.68 -6.82
N SER A 133 -14.15 2.52 -6.17
CA SER A 133 -12.70 2.33 -6.15
C SER A 133 -12.33 0.99 -5.52
N ARG A 134 -12.91 0.66 -4.35
CA ARG A 134 -12.65 -0.61 -3.64
C ARG A 134 -12.88 -1.85 -4.53
N ALA A 135 -13.94 -1.84 -5.33
CA ALA A 135 -14.29 -2.96 -6.20
C ALA A 135 -13.28 -3.21 -7.34
N CYS A 136 -12.34 -2.29 -7.59
CA CYS A 136 -11.31 -2.44 -8.60
C CYS A 136 -10.11 -3.25 -8.11
N PHE A 137 -9.87 -3.31 -6.79
CA PHE A 137 -8.68 -3.94 -6.22
C PHE A 137 -8.91 -5.43 -5.94
N ASP A 138 -7.88 -6.24 -6.20
CA ASP A 138 -7.82 -7.64 -5.80
C ASP A 138 -7.29 -7.77 -4.36
N ILE A 139 -6.48 -6.80 -3.91
CA ILE A 139 -5.92 -6.73 -2.55
C ILE A 139 -5.97 -5.28 -2.05
N ALA A 140 -6.51 -5.07 -0.84
CA ALA A 140 -6.56 -3.78 -0.18
C ALA A 140 -5.70 -3.77 1.10
N ILE A 141 -4.75 -2.85 1.17
CA ILE A 141 -3.85 -2.66 2.31
C ILE A 141 -4.11 -1.30 2.93
N TYR A 142 -4.07 -1.25 4.27
CA TYR A 142 -4.07 0.01 5.01
C TYR A 142 -2.86 0.10 5.94
N LEU A 143 -2.08 1.18 5.82
CA LEU A 143 -0.98 1.48 6.74
C LEU A 143 -1.49 2.27 7.95
N ASP A 144 -1.33 1.69 9.14
CA ASP A 144 -1.87 2.19 10.41
C ASP A 144 -0.76 2.42 11.47
N PRO A 145 0.29 3.23 11.16
CA PRO A 145 1.30 3.54 12.17
C PRO A 145 0.69 4.37 13.31
N PRO A 146 1.22 4.27 14.54
CA PRO A 146 0.86 5.18 15.62
C PRO A 146 1.06 6.65 15.22
N GLU A 147 0.12 7.50 15.62
CA GLU A 147 0.07 8.91 15.22
C GLU A 147 1.31 9.69 15.63
N GLU A 148 1.84 9.43 16.82
CA GLU A 148 3.07 10.04 17.33
C GLU A 148 4.28 9.73 16.44
N ILE A 149 4.39 8.48 15.99
CA ILE A 149 5.47 8.02 15.11
C ILE A 149 5.31 8.63 13.72
N ARG A 150 4.09 8.59 13.17
CA ARG A 150 3.75 9.17 11.88
C ARG A 150 4.03 10.67 11.84
N HIS A 151 3.66 11.40 12.91
CA HIS A 151 3.96 12.82 13.07
C HIS A 151 5.46 13.07 13.08
N GLY A 152 6.24 12.28 13.83
CA GLY A 152 7.70 12.35 13.82
C GLY A 152 8.30 12.13 12.43
N TRP A 153 7.81 11.14 11.69
CA TRP A 153 8.24 10.89 10.30
C TRP A 153 7.88 12.04 9.36
N LYS A 154 6.67 12.62 9.49
CA LYS A 154 6.25 13.76 8.67
C LYS A 154 7.10 15.00 8.95
N VAL A 155 7.32 15.34 10.23
CA VAL A 155 8.16 16.47 10.62
C VAL A 155 9.55 16.29 10.00
N ARG A 156 10.22 15.18 10.28
CA ARG A 156 11.56 14.91 9.74
C ARG A 156 11.62 15.00 8.21
N ARG A 157 10.68 14.33 7.51
CA ARG A 157 10.66 14.32 6.04
C ARG A 157 10.43 15.73 5.48
N ASP A 158 9.46 16.46 6.00
CA ASP A 158 9.03 17.74 5.43
C ASP A 158 10.02 18.86 5.79
N THR A 159 10.74 18.79 6.92
CA THR A 159 11.83 19.71 7.23
C THR A 159 13.10 19.41 6.44
N GLU A 160 13.52 18.15 6.34
CA GLU A 160 14.77 17.77 5.65
C GLU A 160 14.66 17.82 4.12
N LYS A 161 13.52 17.38 3.55
CA LYS A 161 13.39 17.20 2.09
C LYS A 161 12.58 18.28 1.39
N ARG A 162 11.77 19.04 2.12
CA ARG A 162 10.83 20.02 1.54
C ARG A 162 11.03 21.44 2.07
N GLY A 163 11.99 21.66 2.98
CA GLY A 163 12.36 22.98 3.47
C GLY A 163 11.32 23.64 4.40
N TYR A 164 10.37 22.88 4.95
CA TYR A 164 9.40 23.42 5.90
C TYR A 164 10.01 23.65 7.28
N ARG A 165 9.47 24.63 8.03
CA ARG A 165 9.72 24.75 9.47
C ARG A 165 8.86 23.75 10.23
N GLU A 166 9.39 23.18 11.30
CA GLU A 166 8.68 22.20 12.13
C GLU A 166 7.31 22.72 12.61
N GLU A 167 7.24 23.98 13.03
CA GLU A 167 5.99 24.62 13.47
C GLU A 167 4.91 24.62 12.39
N GLN A 168 5.30 24.85 11.13
CA GLN A 168 4.38 24.82 9.99
C GLN A 168 3.82 23.41 9.77
N VAL A 169 4.69 22.40 9.87
CA VAL A 169 4.29 20.99 9.72
C VAL A 169 3.33 20.58 10.85
N ARG A 170 3.61 20.98 12.09
CA ARG A 170 2.75 20.69 13.25
C ARG A 170 1.40 21.42 13.17
N ALA A 171 1.38 22.66 12.69
CA ALA A 171 0.13 23.40 12.46
C ALA A 171 -0.71 22.73 11.37
N GLU A 172 -0.09 22.29 10.28
CA GLU A 172 -0.77 21.54 9.22
C GLU A 172 -1.34 20.21 9.72
N LEU A 173 -0.58 19.46 10.53
CA LEU A 173 -1.04 18.22 11.15
C LEU A 173 -2.31 18.45 11.99
N ARG A 174 -2.32 19.47 12.85
CA ARG A 174 -3.51 19.82 13.64
C ARG A 174 -4.71 20.20 12.77
N ARG A 175 -4.49 20.95 11.68
CA ARG A 175 -5.55 21.31 10.73
C ARG A 175 -6.14 20.09 10.02
N ARG A 176 -5.31 19.08 9.71
CA ARG A 176 -5.69 17.87 8.98
C ARG A 176 -6.39 16.83 9.85
N GLU A 177 -6.19 16.84 11.18
CA GLU A 177 -6.68 15.79 12.07
C GLU A 177 -8.18 15.49 11.95
N PRO A 178 -9.10 16.49 11.95
CA PRO A 178 -10.53 16.21 11.81
C PRO A 178 -10.87 15.51 10.48
N GLU A 179 -10.20 15.87 9.39
CA GLU A 179 -10.40 15.25 8.08
C GLU A 179 -9.73 13.88 7.98
N SER A 180 -8.58 13.67 8.65
CA SER A 180 -7.96 12.34 8.76
C SER A 180 -8.91 11.38 9.49
N ALA A 181 -9.53 11.84 10.57
CA ALA A 181 -10.58 11.11 11.29
C ALA A 181 -11.76 10.74 10.41
N ALA A 182 -12.23 11.70 9.62
CA ALA A 182 -13.48 11.57 8.85
C ALA A 182 -13.30 10.81 7.53
N TYR A 183 -12.15 10.91 6.86
CA TYR A 183 -12.00 10.46 5.47
C TYR A 183 -10.85 9.47 5.24
N ILE A 184 -9.79 9.52 6.05
CA ILE A 184 -8.63 8.64 5.90
C ILE A 184 -8.79 7.37 6.74
N ARG A 185 -8.90 7.50 8.07
CA ARG A 185 -8.98 6.36 9.00
C ARG A 185 -10.14 5.39 8.72
N PRO A 186 -11.33 5.82 8.26
CA PRO A 186 -12.42 4.89 7.95
C PRO A 186 -12.10 3.89 6.83
N GLN A 187 -11.14 4.19 5.95
CA GLN A 187 -10.72 3.28 4.88
C GLN A 187 -10.11 1.97 5.42
N ARG A 188 -9.58 1.97 6.66
CA ARG A 188 -9.04 0.78 7.32
C ARG A 188 -10.05 -0.38 7.39
N ALA A 189 -11.33 -0.08 7.57
CA ALA A 189 -12.39 -1.09 7.63
C ALA A 189 -12.60 -1.84 6.29
N ALA A 190 -12.07 -1.30 5.19
CA ALA A 190 -12.13 -1.88 3.85
C ALA A 190 -10.87 -2.67 3.46
N ALA A 191 -9.81 -2.64 4.27
CA ALA A 191 -8.57 -3.35 3.97
C ALA A 191 -8.70 -4.85 4.26
N ASP A 192 -8.00 -5.66 3.47
CA ASP A 192 -7.76 -7.08 3.68
C ASP A 192 -6.57 -7.30 4.63
N ILE A 193 -5.59 -6.39 4.56
CA ILE A 193 -4.39 -6.41 5.40
C ILE A 193 -4.21 -5.03 6.03
N VAL A 194 -4.14 -4.98 7.36
CA VAL A 194 -3.71 -3.77 8.07
C VAL A 194 -2.27 -3.96 8.51
N VAL A 195 -1.38 -3.03 8.13
CA VAL A 195 0.04 -3.08 8.47
C VAL A 195 0.35 -1.94 9.44
N ARG A 196 0.98 -2.28 10.56
CA ARG A 196 1.39 -1.34 11.60
C ARG A 196 2.85 -1.55 11.95
N PHE A 197 3.63 -0.48 11.90
CA PHE A 197 5.01 -0.48 12.42
C PHE A 197 5.04 0.34 13.71
N ALA A 198 5.32 -0.32 14.84
CA ALA A 198 5.22 0.29 16.16
C ALA A 198 6.18 -0.36 17.18
N PRO A 199 6.48 0.32 18.30
CA PRO A 199 7.03 -0.31 19.48
C PRO A 199 6.07 -1.37 20.01
N ILE A 200 6.60 -2.32 20.77
CA ILE A 200 5.78 -3.39 21.35
C ILE A 200 5.02 -2.82 22.55
N PRO A 201 3.69 -2.95 22.60
CA PRO A 201 2.89 -2.46 23.73
C PRO A 201 3.37 -3.05 25.07
N GLY A 202 3.50 -2.20 26.09
CA GLY A 202 3.88 -2.60 27.44
C GLY A 202 5.37 -2.89 27.64
N ARG A 203 6.21 -2.66 26.62
CA ARG A 203 7.67 -2.79 26.70
C ARG A 203 8.30 -1.40 26.62
N ASP A 204 9.20 -1.11 27.57
CA ASP A 204 9.96 0.14 27.59
C ASP A 204 11.30 -0.09 26.87
N ASP A 205 11.28 0.12 25.56
CA ASP A 205 12.46 -0.06 24.71
C ASP A 205 13.30 1.23 24.64
N PRO A 206 14.64 1.14 24.67
CA PRO A 206 15.51 2.30 24.52
C PRO A 206 15.25 3.10 23.23
N PRO A 207 15.52 4.41 23.22
CA PRO A 207 15.48 5.21 21.99
C PRO A 207 16.37 4.59 20.90
N GLY A 208 15.82 4.45 19.70
CA GLY A 208 16.53 3.86 18.56
C GLY A 208 16.31 2.36 18.37
N THR A 209 15.59 1.68 19.27
CA THR A 209 15.14 0.30 19.02
C THR A 209 14.28 0.25 17.75
N PRO A 210 14.56 -0.69 16.81
CA PRO A 210 13.77 -0.81 15.60
C PRO A 210 12.31 -1.14 15.90
N LEU A 211 11.40 -0.53 15.13
CA LEU A 211 9.97 -0.81 15.23
C LEU A 211 9.68 -2.26 14.82
N SER A 212 8.75 -2.89 15.53
CA SER A 212 8.19 -4.18 15.13
C SER A 212 7.06 -3.99 14.13
N GLY A 213 6.87 -4.97 13.26
CA GLY A 213 5.73 -5.04 12.34
C GLY A 213 4.58 -5.84 12.96
N GLU A 214 3.36 -5.39 12.75
CA GLU A 214 2.13 -6.13 13.02
C GLU A 214 1.28 -6.10 11.75
N LEU A 215 0.92 -7.28 11.25
CA LEU A 215 0.01 -7.44 10.12
C LEU A 215 -1.26 -8.11 10.66
N LEU A 216 -2.39 -7.41 10.52
CA LEU A 216 -3.71 -8.01 10.75
C LEU A 216 -4.21 -8.57 9.43
N LEU A 217 -4.26 -9.89 9.33
CA LEU A 217 -4.65 -10.63 8.15
C LEU A 217 -6.13 -11.02 8.27
N ARG A 218 -6.99 -10.35 7.49
CA ARG A 218 -8.44 -10.60 7.52
C ARG A 218 -8.81 -11.74 6.58
N PRO A 219 -9.79 -12.60 6.91
CA PRO A 219 -10.19 -13.73 6.07
C PRO A 219 -11.01 -13.32 4.83
N THR A 220 -10.68 -12.19 4.21
CA THR A 220 -11.28 -11.65 2.99
C THR A 220 -10.50 -12.05 1.73
N ILE A 221 -9.22 -12.42 1.89
CA ILE A 221 -8.35 -12.98 0.85
C ILE A 221 -7.63 -14.23 1.37
N ARG A 222 -7.01 -15.00 0.47
CA ARG A 222 -6.16 -16.13 0.85
C ARG A 222 -4.81 -15.63 1.38
N HIS A 223 -4.43 -16.11 2.56
CA HIS A 223 -3.14 -15.83 3.19
C HIS A 223 -2.13 -16.96 2.94
N PRO A 224 -0.81 -16.65 2.92
CA PRO A 224 0.23 -17.67 2.87
C PRO A 224 0.10 -18.67 4.01
N ASP A 225 0.59 -19.89 3.81
CA ASP A 225 0.73 -20.84 4.91
C ASP A 225 1.82 -20.32 5.87
N LEU A 226 1.39 -19.83 7.04
CA LEU A 226 2.28 -19.28 8.04
C LEU A 226 2.94 -20.36 8.91
N SER A 227 2.59 -21.64 8.77
CA SER A 227 3.20 -22.72 9.55
C SER A 227 4.72 -22.77 9.36
N VAL A 228 5.20 -22.48 8.15
CA VAL A 228 6.62 -22.41 7.79
C VAL A 228 7.41 -21.34 8.53
N VAL A 229 6.74 -20.34 9.12
CA VAL A 229 7.39 -19.27 9.90
C VAL A 229 7.21 -19.45 11.42
N LEU A 230 6.40 -20.42 11.86
CA LEU A 230 6.11 -20.66 13.28
C LEU A 230 7.27 -21.33 14.04
N ASP A 231 8.21 -21.99 13.34
CA ASP A 231 9.43 -22.52 13.96
C ASP A 231 10.41 -21.39 14.35
N GLY A 232 10.26 -20.20 13.75
CA GLY A 232 11.04 -19.00 14.03
C GLY A 232 10.49 -18.12 15.15
N ARG A 233 9.97 -18.69 16.25
CA ARG A 233 9.20 -17.98 17.31
C ARG A 233 9.85 -16.72 17.90
N ARG A 234 11.17 -16.57 17.78
CA ARG A 234 11.92 -15.39 18.25
C ARG A 234 11.86 -14.20 17.28
N THR A 235 11.49 -14.44 16.02
CA THR A 235 11.42 -13.46 14.93
C THR A 235 9.99 -13.13 14.54
N VAL A 236 9.15 -14.16 14.43
CA VAL A 236 7.77 -14.03 14.01
C VAL A 236 6.88 -14.87 14.89
N HIS A 237 5.70 -14.36 15.24
CA HIS A 237 4.65 -15.17 15.85
C HIS A 237 3.27 -14.77 15.34
N VAL A 238 2.36 -15.74 15.31
CA VAL A 238 0.96 -15.55 14.89
C VAL A 238 0.05 -15.77 16.08
N ARG A 239 -0.98 -14.93 16.22
CA ARG A 239 -2.04 -15.10 17.22
C ARG A 239 -3.40 -14.87 16.58
N LEU A 240 -4.40 -15.62 17.02
CA LEU A 240 -5.79 -15.29 16.74
C LEU A 240 -6.18 -14.06 17.54
N ASN A 241 -6.72 -13.05 16.88
CA ASN A 241 -7.15 -11.82 17.51
C ASN A 241 -8.49 -11.34 16.94
N ARG A 242 -9.09 -10.33 17.58
CA ARG A 242 -10.16 -9.52 17.01
C ARG A 242 -9.63 -8.12 16.77
N ASP A 243 -9.86 -7.61 15.57
CA ASP A 243 -9.52 -6.25 15.20
C ASP A 243 -10.44 -5.24 15.93
N THR A 244 -10.16 -3.95 15.83
CA THR A 244 -10.92 -2.86 16.49
C THR A 244 -12.38 -2.79 16.04
N ASP A 245 -12.71 -3.33 14.87
CA ASP A 245 -14.08 -3.48 14.36
C ASP A 245 -14.74 -4.83 14.75
N GLY A 246 -14.09 -5.62 15.61
CA GLY A 246 -14.57 -6.90 16.13
C GLY A 246 -14.37 -8.09 15.19
N ARG A 247 -13.88 -7.89 13.96
CA ARG A 247 -13.66 -8.96 12.99
C ARG A 247 -12.53 -9.89 13.44
N PRO A 248 -12.67 -11.21 13.26
CA PRO A 248 -11.57 -12.13 13.52
C PRO A 248 -10.44 -11.91 12.52
N VAL A 249 -9.20 -11.93 13.01
CA VAL A 249 -7.98 -11.76 12.21
C VAL A 249 -6.89 -12.66 12.73
N ASP A 250 -6.00 -13.08 11.83
CA ASP A 250 -4.69 -13.59 12.22
C ASP A 250 -3.76 -12.38 12.41
N ALA A 251 -3.29 -12.16 13.63
CA ALA A 251 -2.32 -11.12 13.96
C ALA A 251 -0.91 -11.71 13.86
N LEU A 252 -0.20 -11.35 12.79
CA LEU A 252 1.19 -11.69 12.57
C LEU A 252 2.09 -10.59 13.12
N HIS A 253 2.91 -10.92 14.11
CA HIS A 253 3.89 -10.02 14.68
C HIS A 253 5.29 -10.36 14.20
N ILE A 254 6.02 -9.35 13.74
CA ILE A 254 7.39 -9.44 13.24
C ILE A 254 8.28 -8.57 14.14
N HIS A 255 9.17 -9.20 14.89
CA HIS A 255 9.96 -8.54 15.91
C HIS A 255 11.07 -7.67 15.31
N GLY A 256 11.06 -6.37 15.63
CA GLY A 256 12.08 -5.41 15.15
C GLY A 256 13.48 -5.66 15.72
N TYR A 257 13.58 -6.34 16.86
CA TYR A 257 14.85 -6.69 17.51
C TYR A 257 15.41 -8.06 17.10
N ALA A 258 14.74 -8.79 16.21
CA ALA A 258 15.27 -10.06 15.72
C ALA A 258 16.57 -9.82 14.96
N SER A 259 17.52 -10.75 15.08
CA SER A 259 18.79 -10.62 14.38
C SER A 259 18.61 -10.73 12.86
N ALA A 260 19.57 -10.18 12.11
CA ALA A 260 19.58 -10.30 10.65
C ALA A 260 19.62 -11.77 10.18
N GLU A 261 20.31 -12.63 10.93
CA GLU A 261 20.39 -14.08 10.67
C GLU A 261 19.04 -14.75 10.87
N GLU A 262 18.36 -14.51 11.99
CA GLU A 262 17.04 -15.10 12.26
C GLU A 262 15.99 -14.61 11.25
N THR A 263 16.04 -13.32 10.88
CA THR A 263 15.13 -12.78 9.85
C THR A 263 15.45 -13.35 8.46
N ALA A 264 16.72 -13.60 8.14
CA ALA A 264 17.10 -14.24 6.88
C ALA A 264 16.54 -15.65 6.74
N LEU A 265 16.45 -16.43 7.84
CA LEU A 265 15.81 -17.75 7.84
C LEU A 265 14.33 -17.65 7.47
N VAL A 266 13.60 -16.72 8.08
CA VAL A 266 12.17 -16.48 7.76
C VAL A 266 11.99 -16.09 6.29
N ARG A 267 12.83 -15.17 5.78
CA ARG A 267 12.77 -14.75 4.37
C ARG A 267 13.06 -15.91 3.42
N ARG A 268 14.05 -16.74 3.73
CA ARG A 268 14.40 -17.94 2.94
C ARG A 268 13.34 -19.04 3.01
N ALA A 269 12.52 -19.09 4.06
CA ALA A 269 11.40 -20.03 4.16
C ALA A 269 10.19 -19.58 3.32
N ILE A 270 9.94 -18.26 3.23
CA ILE A 270 8.82 -17.71 2.44
C ILE A 270 9.18 -17.66 0.95
N TRP A 271 10.41 -17.27 0.60
CA TRP A 271 10.81 -16.99 -0.79
C TRP A 271 10.52 -18.10 -1.82
N PRO A 272 10.80 -19.38 -1.56
CA PRO A 272 10.48 -20.45 -2.52
C PRO A 272 9.00 -20.53 -2.87
N GLN A 273 8.11 -20.09 -1.97
CA GLN A 273 6.66 -20.09 -2.17
C GLN A 273 6.19 -18.98 -3.11
N LEU A 274 7.05 -18.03 -3.48
CA LEU A 274 6.72 -16.98 -4.45
C LEU A 274 6.94 -17.43 -5.89
N GLY A 275 7.64 -18.57 -6.12
CA GLY A 275 7.96 -19.03 -7.47
C GLY A 275 8.96 -18.13 -8.22
N LEU A 276 9.62 -17.18 -7.52
CA LEU A 276 10.65 -16.32 -8.10
C LEU A 276 12.04 -17.00 -8.04
N PRO A 277 12.89 -16.83 -9.08
CA PRO A 277 14.22 -17.40 -9.08
C PRO A 277 15.17 -16.71 -8.10
N GLY A 278 16.22 -17.40 -7.68
CA GLY A 278 17.31 -16.83 -6.88
C GLY A 278 16.99 -16.69 -5.39
N GLU A 279 17.63 -15.72 -4.73
CA GLU A 279 17.43 -15.37 -3.32
C GLU A 279 16.65 -14.05 -3.17
N PRO A 280 16.01 -13.80 -2.01
CA PRO A 280 15.35 -12.54 -1.72
C PRO A 280 16.28 -11.33 -1.96
N PRO A 281 15.87 -10.34 -2.75
CA PRO A 281 16.75 -9.23 -3.08
C PRO A 281 17.03 -8.35 -1.85
N GLY A 282 18.21 -7.74 -1.84
CA GLY A 282 18.63 -6.81 -0.79
C GLY A 282 17.76 -5.55 -0.69
N SER A 283 17.00 -5.22 -1.74
CA SER A 283 16.05 -4.10 -1.78
C SER A 283 14.87 -4.26 -0.81
N LEU A 284 14.53 -5.48 -0.40
CA LEU A 284 13.51 -5.71 0.62
C LEU A 284 13.98 -5.14 1.96
N GLY A 285 13.14 -4.30 2.57
CA GLY A 285 13.39 -3.62 3.83
C GLY A 285 14.20 -2.32 3.70
N ASP A 286 14.51 -1.86 2.50
CA ASP A 286 15.27 -0.62 2.32
C ASP A 286 14.47 0.62 2.78
N LEU A 287 15.07 1.41 3.67
CA LEU A 287 14.53 2.68 4.18
C LEU A 287 15.19 3.91 3.52
N GLY A 288 16.12 3.68 2.60
CA GLY A 288 16.99 4.68 1.98
C GLY A 288 18.12 5.13 2.91
N GLY A 289 19.18 5.65 2.28
CA GLY A 289 20.37 6.14 3.00
C GLY A 289 21.14 5.04 3.73
N GLY A 290 21.16 3.82 3.17
CA GLY A 290 21.85 2.66 3.74
C GLY A 290 21.17 2.03 4.97
N ARG A 291 19.97 2.50 5.34
CA ARG A 291 19.19 1.97 6.46
C ARG A 291 18.26 0.85 6.01
N ARG A 292 18.05 -0.13 6.88
CA ARG A 292 17.23 -1.32 6.60
C ARG A 292 16.28 -1.60 7.76
N SER A 293 15.10 -2.13 7.46
CA SER A 293 14.13 -2.66 8.43
C SER A 293 13.78 -4.11 8.08
N GLU A 294 14.12 -5.02 8.98
CA GLU A 294 13.79 -6.45 8.83
C GLU A 294 12.27 -6.71 8.87
N PRO A 295 11.48 -6.07 9.77
CA PRO A 295 10.02 -6.19 9.72
C PRO A 295 9.41 -5.68 8.41
N LEU A 296 9.94 -4.58 7.84
CA LEU A 296 9.51 -4.10 6.53
C LEU A 296 9.85 -5.13 5.43
N ALA A 297 11.04 -5.74 5.48
CA ALA A 297 11.45 -6.75 4.50
C ALA A 297 10.51 -7.96 4.48
N ILE A 298 10.16 -8.50 5.66
CA ILE A 298 9.20 -9.61 5.78
C ILE A 298 7.80 -9.15 5.34
N THR A 299 7.38 -7.94 5.71
CA THR A 299 6.09 -7.38 5.29
C THR A 299 6.00 -7.34 3.76
N GLN A 300 6.99 -6.73 3.10
CA GLN A 300 7.04 -6.66 1.63
C GLN A 300 7.04 -8.05 0.99
N LEU A 301 7.75 -9.00 1.58
CA LEU A 301 7.79 -10.39 1.09
C LEU A 301 6.42 -11.07 1.14
N LEU A 302 5.65 -10.86 2.21
CA LEU A 302 4.30 -11.38 2.33
C LEU A 302 3.35 -10.72 1.32
N LEU A 303 3.48 -9.41 1.11
CA LEU A 303 2.68 -8.71 0.09
C LEU A 303 2.99 -9.19 -1.33
N LEU A 304 4.25 -9.49 -1.63
CA LEU A 304 4.65 -10.13 -2.89
C LEU A 304 3.97 -11.49 -3.07
N HIS A 305 3.91 -12.31 -2.02
CA HIS A 305 3.19 -13.58 -2.06
C HIS A 305 1.71 -13.39 -2.44
N HIS A 306 1.03 -12.40 -1.85
CA HIS A 306 -0.36 -12.10 -2.22
C HIS A 306 -0.51 -11.65 -3.68
N LEU A 307 0.36 -10.76 -4.15
CA LEU A 307 0.35 -10.29 -5.54
C LEU A 307 0.53 -11.44 -6.53
N LEU A 308 1.54 -12.29 -6.31
CA LEU A 308 1.84 -13.41 -7.19
C LEU A 308 0.75 -14.49 -7.15
N GLY A 309 0.22 -14.82 -5.97
CA GLY A 309 -0.90 -15.75 -5.84
C GLY A 309 -2.19 -15.25 -6.50
N ALA A 310 -2.46 -13.95 -6.45
CA ALA A 310 -3.57 -13.34 -7.19
C ALA A 310 -3.38 -13.46 -8.71
N ALA A 311 -2.16 -13.22 -9.21
CA ALA A 311 -1.83 -13.36 -10.63
C ALA A 311 -1.99 -14.82 -11.10
N GLU A 312 -1.52 -15.79 -10.33
CA GLU A 312 -1.71 -17.22 -10.63
C GLU A 312 -3.19 -17.60 -10.73
N THR A 313 -4.00 -17.12 -9.78
CA THR A 313 -5.45 -17.37 -9.77
C THR A 313 -6.13 -16.76 -10.98
N GLN A 314 -5.78 -15.52 -11.34
CA GLN A 314 -6.31 -14.85 -12.54
C GLN A 314 -5.86 -15.55 -13.83
N HIS A 315 -4.60 -16.01 -13.90
CA HIS A 315 -4.09 -16.77 -15.05
C HIS A 315 -4.83 -18.10 -15.23
N ALA A 316 -5.07 -18.85 -14.15
CA ALA A 316 -5.84 -20.09 -14.20
C ALA A 316 -7.28 -19.85 -14.69
N ALA A 317 -7.93 -18.80 -14.18
CA ALA A 317 -9.29 -18.43 -14.60
C ALA A 317 -9.36 -18.00 -16.07
N PHE A 318 -8.37 -17.23 -16.55
CA PHE A 318 -8.30 -16.79 -17.94
C PHE A 318 -8.04 -17.97 -18.89
N ALA A 319 -7.14 -18.89 -18.52
CA ALA A 319 -6.85 -20.10 -19.30
C ALA A 319 -8.09 -21.00 -19.40
N ALA A 320 -8.87 -21.13 -18.33
CA ALA A 320 -10.12 -21.91 -18.34
C ALA A 320 -11.25 -21.26 -19.18
N ALA A 321 -11.22 -19.93 -19.36
CA ALA A 321 -12.23 -19.18 -20.10
C ALA A 321 -11.92 -18.99 -21.60
N THR A 322 -10.71 -19.33 -22.03
CA THR A 322 -10.26 -19.23 -23.42
C THR A 322 -10.31 -20.62 -24.06
N PRO A 323 -11.13 -20.85 -25.10
CA PRO A 323 -11.36 -22.17 -25.70
C PRO A 323 -10.15 -22.73 -26.46
#